data_AF-A0AAN5DFX0-F1
#
_entry.id   AF-A0AAN5DFX0-F1
#
_cell.length_a   1.000
_cell.length_b   1.000
_cell.length_c   1.000
_cell.angle_alpha   90.00
_cell.angle_beta   90.00
_cell.angle_gamma   90.00
#
_symmetry.space_group_name_H-M   'P 1'
#
loop_
_entity.id
_entity.type
_entity.pdbx_description
1 polymer ?
#
loop_
_entity_poly.entity_id
_entity_poly.type
_entity_poly.pdbx_seq_one_letter_code
_entity_poly.pdbx_strand_id
1 'polypeptide(L)'
;ACRTGFVFRLGWCVEVSHSYSDYQGAAAYCNSVGAFAPSIHSPNDLDYWIYTVRVLTSMMDHFWLDAYCPRNGQPYAWRDGTPTNYLGPAGELSNCRIGSGFHIYPDGLLLYDYTATAYALCVYYPEAPPTTVEPVEPVEPVEPVEQTTIEASTPEAIEMTVDYCMCDASSIYLGIVFIVDASADMTSKTVGDITATIQSILSGMTFGTGHFESNIAIVAFADTVQTIVNFGSLESKSDIWNISIPYLGGTASSMADAIKQASALISANSRSFTKGVIVLFSNSFDQLDATNIEEAAEAFKQDAGIFISIDHATGEGIGGLENIASPGFYISQGQSVDSFNSDILYAFCDANCFCPDGLHPYNVANMRGRELPMGCFHIADFAAVYTAAEHN
;
A
#
# COMPACT_ATOMS: atom_id res chain seq x y z
N ALA A 1 17.98 -1.83 6.91
CA ALA A 1 18.33 -3.14 7.49
C ALA A 1 18.22 -3.05 9.01
N CYS A 2 17.82 -4.13 9.69
CA CYS A 2 17.77 -4.16 11.15
C CYS A 2 19.16 -4.36 11.78
N ARG A 3 19.38 -3.75 12.94
CA ARG A 3 20.49 -4.02 13.85
C ARG A 3 20.54 -5.50 14.23
N THR A 4 21.74 -6.01 14.51
CA THR A 4 21.97 -7.38 14.99
C THR A 4 21.07 -7.68 16.20
N GLY A 5 20.40 -8.84 16.19
CA GLY A 5 19.43 -9.25 17.22
C GLY A 5 17.98 -9.04 16.81
N PHE A 6 17.72 -8.14 15.86
CA PHE A 6 16.39 -7.86 15.36
C PHE A 6 16.12 -8.49 14.00
N VAL A 7 14.88 -8.87 13.80
CA VAL A 7 14.37 -9.45 12.56
C VAL A 7 13.43 -8.45 11.90
N PHE A 8 13.66 -8.14 10.62
CA PHE A 8 12.77 -7.27 9.88
C PHE A 8 11.44 -7.99 9.58
N ARG A 9 10.33 -7.36 9.95
CA ARG A 9 8.97 -7.87 9.78
C ARG A 9 8.02 -6.71 9.51
N LEU A 10 7.49 -6.64 8.28
CA LEU A 10 6.39 -5.75 7.91
C LEU A 10 6.62 -4.29 8.33
N GLY A 11 7.80 -3.74 8.02
CA GLY A 11 8.17 -2.35 8.34
C GLY A 11 8.82 -2.14 9.71
N TRP A 12 8.85 -3.17 10.55
CA TRP A 12 9.41 -3.11 11.90
C TRP A 12 10.66 -3.98 12.03
N CYS A 13 11.62 -3.51 12.82
CA CYS A 13 12.67 -4.36 13.35
C CYS A 13 12.21 -4.91 14.69
N VAL A 14 12.03 -6.22 14.77
CA VAL A 14 11.41 -6.91 15.91
C VAL A 14 12.41 -7.83 16.60
N GLU A 15 12.47 -7.77 17.93
CA GLU A 15 13.23 -8.68 18.78
C GLU A 15 12.36 -9.14 19.95
N VAL A 16 12.57 -10.37 20.40
CA VAL A 16 11.83 -11.01 21.48
C VAL A 16 12.79 -11.36 22.60
N SER A 17 12.41 -11.10 23.86
CA SER A 17 13.18 -11.56 25.01
C SER A 17 13.21 -13.09 25.11
N HIS A 18 14.33 -13.66 25.55
CA HIS A 18 14.45 -15.11 25.75
C HIS A 18 13.76 -15.63 27.02
N SER A 19 13.35 -14.75 27.92
CA SER A 19 12.69 -15.11 29.17
C SER A 19 11.50 -14.22 29.47
N TYR A 20 10.56 -14.77 30.24
CA TYR A 20 9.46 -14.05 30.83
C TYR A 20 9.98 -13.04 31.84
N SER A 21 9.35 -11.86 31.88
CA SER A 21 9.64 -10.81 32.83
C SER A 21 8.37 -10.07 33.23
N ASP A 22 8.42 -9.44 34.40
CA ASP A 22 7.37 -8.51 34.81
C ASP A 22 7.36 -7.27 33.89
N TYR A 23 6.36 -6.40 34.03
CA TYR A 23 6.23 -5.24 33.14
C TYR A 23 7.48 -4.34 33.15
N GLN A 24 8.10 -4.15 34.32
CA GLN A 24 9.30 -3.31 34.43
C GLN A 24 10.51 -3.96 33.75
N GLY A 25 10.68 -5.27 33.92
CA GLY A 25 11.71 -6.04 33.24
C GLY A 25 11.54 -6.04 31.73
N ALA A 26 10.31 -6.15 31.23
CA ALA A 26 10.03 -6.13 29.81
C ALA A 26 10.34 -4.76 29.18
N ALA A 27 9.88 -3.68 29.81
CA ALA A 27 10.19 -2.32 29.37
C ALA A 27 11.70 -2.01 29.45
N ALA A 28 12.38 -2.46 30.52
CA ALA A 28 13.81 -2.31 30.67
C ALA A 28 14.60 -3.08 29.61
N TYR A 29 14.14 -4.29 29.24
CA TYR A 29 14.72 -5.08 28.18
C TYR A 29 14.66 -4.33 26.84
N CYS A 30 13.48 -3.86 26.42
CA CYS A 30 13.34 -3.12 25.16
C CYS A 30 14.22 -1.86 25.12
N ASN A 31 14.24 -1.10 26.22
CA ASN A 31 15.12 0.07 26.32
C ASN A 31 16.61 -0.32 26.25
N SER A 32 17.02 -1.47 26.80
CA SER A 32 18.42 -1.94 26.77
C SER A 32 18.91 -2.31 25.37
N VAL A 33 18.00 -2.74 24.49
CA VAL A 33 18.29 -3.02 23.08
C VAL A 33 18.03 -1.81 22.16
N GLY A 34 17.75 -0.64 22.75
CA GLY A 34 17.50 0.61 22.03
C GLY A 34 16.24 0.54 21.15
N ALA A 35 15.21 -0.12 21.66
CA ALA A 35 13.89 -0.28 21.04
C ALA A 35 12.80 0.03 22.09
N PHE A 36 11.53 -0.10 21.70
CA PHE A 36 10.38 0.10 22.59
C PHE A 36 9.40 -1.05 22.45
N ALA A 37 8.54 -1.27 23.45
CA ALA A 37 7.48 -2.26 23.28
C ALA A 37 6.38 -1.68 22.36
N PRO A 38 5.63 -2.53 21.64
CA PRO A 38 4.65 -2.05 20.67
C PRO A 38 3.53 -1.22 21.32
N SER A 39 3.03 -0.28 20.55
CA SER A 39 1.83 0.51 20.79
C SER A 39 0.73 0.12 19.80
N ILE A 40 -0.53 0.45 20.14
CA ILE A 40 -1.71 0.14 19.31
C ILE A 40 -2.49 1.43 19.06
N HIS A 41 -2.64 1.78 17.79
CA HIS A 41 -3.32 3.00 17.33
C HIS A 41 -4.50 2.73 16.40
N SER A 42 -4.75 1.46 16.07
CA SER A 42 -5.85 1.06 15.21
C SER A 42 -6.26 -0.41 15.45
N PRO A 43 -7.45 -0.85 14.98
CA PRO A 43 -7.78 -2.28 14.89
C PRO A 43 -6.72 -3.08 14.12
N ASN A 44 -6.14 -2.50 13.08
CA ASN A 44 -5.15 -3.17 12.24
C ASN A 44 -3.82 -3.38 12.98
N ASP A 45 -3.42 -2.44 13.84
CA ASP A 45 -2.25 -2.63 14.70
C ASP A 45 -2.49 -3.80 15.67
N LEU A 46 -3.71 -3.88 16.23
CA LEU A 46 -4.09 -4.97 17.12
C LEU A 46 -4.07 -6.31 16.37
N ASP A 47 -4.68 -6.39 15.19
CA ASP A 47 -4.69 -7.59 14.35
C ASP A 47 -3.27 -7.99 13.93
N TYR A 48 -2.42 -7.02 13.58
CA TYR A 48 -1.01 -7.24 13.26
C TYR A 48 -0.24 -7.82 14.44
N TRP A 49 -0.42 -7.27 15.64
CA TRP A 49 0.26 -7.80 16.82
C TRP A 49 -0.28 -9.18 17.22
N ILE A 50 -1.58 -9.42 17.11
CA ILE A 50 -2.21 -10.74 17.28
C ILE A 50 -1.62 -11.76 16.29
N TYR A 51 -1.51 -11.38 15.03
CA TYR A 51 -0.89 -12.20 13.99
C TYR A 51 0.59 -12.45 14.29
N THR A 52 1.30 -11.43 14.74
CA THR A 52 2.72 -11.52 15.14
C THR A 52 2.89 -12.49 16.31
N VAL A 53 1.98 -12.48 17.29
CA VAL A 53 1.92 -13.56 18.30
C VAL A 53 1.80 -14.88 17.56
N ARG A 54 0.72 -15.13 16.78
CA ARG A 54 0.47 -16.41 16.07
C ARG A 54 1.64 -16.91 15.22
N VAL A 55 2.38 -16.04 14.54
CA VAL A 55 3.49 -16.46 13.66
C VAL A 55 4.77 -16.72 14.46
N LEU A 56 5.03 -15.94 15.52
CA LEU A 56 6.16 -16.18 16.42
C LEU A 56 5.87 -17.32 17.44
N THR A 57 4.61 -17.76 17.59
CA THR A 57 4.11 -18.72 18.61
C THR A 57 4.51 -20.18 18.47
N SER A 58 5.48 -20.58 17.63
CA SER A 58 6.09 -21.89 17.92
C SER A 58 6.82 -21.87 19.29
N MET A 59 7.06 -20.68 19.88
CA MET A 59 7.80 -20.50 21.13
C MET A 59 7.22 -19.53 22.18
N MET A 60 6.09 -18.84 21.94
CA MET A 60 5.55 -17.80 22.84
C MET A 60 4.03 -17.83 22.93
N ASP A 61 3.45 -17.57 24.11
CA ASP A 61 1.98 -17.53 24.28
C ASP A 61 1.40 -16.09 24.24
N HIS A 62 2.17 -15.09 24.68
CA HIS A 62 1.77 -13.68 24.81
C HIS A 62 2.96 -12.78 25.17
N PHE A 63 2.82 -11.46 24.99
CA PHE A 63 3.83 -10.45 25.36
C PHE A 63 3.22 -9.16 25.93
N TRP A 64 4.04 -8.34 26.59
CA TRP A 64 3.65 -7.03 27.15
C TRP A 64 3.48 -5.93 26.09
N LEU A 65 2.42 -5.13 26.23
CA LEU A 65 2.28 -3.82 25.58
C LEU A 65 3.00 -2.72 26.34
N ASP A 66 3.46 -1.68 25.63
CA ASP A 66 4.09 -0.51 26.28
C ASP A 66 3.11 0.53 26.83
N ALA A 67 1.95 0.06 27.29
CA ALA A 67 0.90 0.86 27.88
C ALA A 67 1.10 1.01 29.40
N TYR A 68 1.08 2.24 29.89
CA TYR A 68 1.10 2.53 31.32
C TYR A 68 -0.13 3.34 31.77
N CYS A 69 -0.49 3.23 33.04
CA CYS A 69 -1.60 4.00 33.61
C CYS A 69 -1.08 5.32 34.21
N PRO A 70 -1.33 6.49 33.59
CA PRO A 70 -0.90 7.77 34.15
C PRO A 70 -1.68 8.12 35.43
N ARG A 71 -2.99 7.81 35.46
CA ARG A 71 -3.87 8.04 36.61
C ARG A 71 -5.12 7.17 36.50
N ASN A 72 -5.54 6.58 37.62
CA ASN A 72 -6.80 5.81 37.68
C ASN A 72 -7.97 6.56 37.04
N GLY A 73 -8.73 5.88 36.17
CA GLY A 73 -9.88 6.48 35.49
C GLY A 73 -9.58 7.17 34.17
N GLN A 74 -8.31 7.36 33.80
CA GLN A 74 -7.90 7.90 32.50
C GLN A 74 -7.59 6.77 31.51
N PRO A 75 -7.52 7.06 30.20
CA PRO A 75 -6.97 6.11 29.26
C PRO A 75 -5.55 5.71 29.62
N TYR A 76 -5.16 4.50 29.26
CA TYR A 76 -3.76 4.12 29.22
C TYR A 76 -2.99 5.07 28.30
N ALA A 77 -1.70 5.25 28.57
CA ALA A 77 -0.79 6.05 27.76
C ALA A 77 0.37 5.19 27.25
N TRP A 78 0.90 5.50 26.07
CA TRP A 78 2.04 4.79 25.49
C TRP A 78 3.37 5.40 25.94
N ARG A 79 4.37 4.57 26.22
CA ARG A 79 5.70 5.06 26.63
C ARG A 79 6.51 5.69 25.50
N ASP A 80 6.23 5.30 24.26
CA ASP A 80 6.80 5.93 23.07
C ASP A 80 6.32 7.39 22.86
N GLY A 81 5.36 7.86 23.67
CA GLY A 81 4.83 9.22 23.64
C GLY A 81 3.74 9.44 22.60
N THR A 82 3.35 8.40 21.86
CA THR A 82 2.25 8.47 20.89
C THR A 82 0.90 8.60 21.60
N PRO A 83 -0.11 9.21 20.95
CA PRO A 83 -1.43 9.36 21.55
C PRO A 83 -2.18 8.01 21.60
N THR A 84 -2.91 7.76 22.69
CA THR A 84 -3.83 6.62 22.78
C THR A 84 -5.15 6.95 22.11
N ASN A 85 -5.14 6.89 20.78
CA ASN A 85 -6.25 7.16 19.87
C ASN A 85 -7.12 5.94 19.56
N TYR A 86 -6.64 4.73 19.88
CA TYR A 86 -7.40 3.49 19.81
C TYR A 86 -7.54 2.87 21.20
N LEU A 87 -8.78 2.58 21.60
CA LEU A 87 -9.08 2.13 22.96
C LEU A 87 -9.25 0.61 23.08
N GLY A 88 -9.07 -0.13 21.99
CA GLY A 88 -9.37 -1.57 21.89
C GLY A 88 -10.83 -1.87 21.51
N PRO A 89 -11.16 -3.10 21.09
CA PRO A 89 -12.47 -3.49 20.59
C PRO A 89 -13.61 -3.29 21.60
N ALA A 90 -13.32 -3.47 22.89
CA ALA A 90 -14.27 -3.27 23.99
C ALA A 90 -13.96 -2.01 24.82
N GLY A 91 -13.04 -1.15 24.36
CA GLY A 91 -12.59 0.01 25.12
C GLY A 91 -11.71 -0.37 26.31
N GLU A 92 -10.95 -1.48 26.21
CA GLU A 92 -10.06 -2.01 27.22
C GLU A 92 -9.08 -0.94 27.76
N LEU A 93 -8.56 -0.09 26.88
CA LEU A 93 -7.58 0.94 27.21
C LEU A 93 -8.22 2.24 27.76
N SER A 94 -9.54 2.33 27.85
CA SER A 94 -10.25 3.58 28.22
C SER A 94 -10.19 3.95 29.70
N ASN A 95 -10.02 2.95 30.59
CA ASN A 95 -10.11 3.14 32.04
C ASN A 95 -8.98 2.41 32.75
N CYS A 96 -7.86 3.10 32.92
CA CYS A 96 -6.64 2.50 33.44
C CYS A 96 -6.66 2.28 34.94
N ARG A 97 -5.94 1.23 35.35
CA ARG A 97 -5.69 0.86 36.75
C ARG A 97 -4.20 0.96 37.04
N ILE A 98 -3.85 1.74 38.06
CA ILE A 98 -2.47 1.87 38.54
C ILE A 98 -1.96 0.49 38.96
N GLY A 99 -0.76 0.14 38.51
CA GLY A 99 -0.15 -1.16 38.79
C GLY A 99 -0.59 -2.27 37.83
N SER A 100 -1.36 -1.96 36.78
CA SER A 100 -1.79 -2.94 35.78
C SER A 100 -1.44 -2.48 34.37
N GLY A 101 -1.24 -3.43 33.46
CA GLY A 101 -1.01 -3.22 32.03
C GLY A 101 -1.65 -4.32 31.21
N PHE A 102 -1.31 -4.38 29.92
CA PHE A 102 -1.91 -5.32 28.99
C PHE A 102 -0.89 -6.29 28.39
N HIS A 103 -1.33 -7.54 28.29
CA HIS A 103 -0.72 -8.54 27.43
C HIS A 103 -1.49 -8.64 26.11
N ILE A 104 -0.79 -8.94 25.01
CA ILE A 104 -1.41 -9.39 23.76
C ILE A 104 -1.37 -10.91 23.69
N TYR A 105 -2.54 -11.50 23.49
CA TYR A 105 -2.74 -12.92 23.17
C TYR A 105 -3.22 -13.08 21.74
N PRO A 106 -3.19 -14.31 21.16
CA PRO A 106 -3.82 -14.59 19.88
C PRO A 106 -5.31 -14.21 19.82
N ASP A 107 -5.98 -14.15 20.97
CA ASP A 107 -7.41 -13.89 21.08
C ASP A 107 -7.73 -12.45 21.55
N GLY A 108 -6.72 -11.58 21.67
CA GLY A 108 -6.89 -10.16 21.97
C GLY A 108 -6.13 -9.65 23.21
N LEU A 109 -6.66 -8.57 23.80
CA LEU A 109 -6.05 -7.86 24.92
C LEU A 109 -6.55 -8.40 26.26
N LEU A 110 -5.62 -8.66 27.17
CA LEU A 110 -5.95 -9.06 28.54
C LEU A 110 -5.20 -8.20 29.56
N LEU A 111 -5.93 -7.73 30.58
CA LEU A 111 -5.40 -6.87 31.63
C LEU A 111 -4.73 -7.72 32.72
N TYR A 112 -3.49 -7.39 33.07
CA TYR A 112 -2.72 -8.03 34.13
C TYR A 112 -2.13 -7.03 35.10
N ASP A 113 -1.91 -7.47 36.33
CA ASP A 113 -1.05 -6.75 37.27
C ASP A 113 0.39 -6.73 36.76
N TYR A 114 1.14 -5.65 37.02
CA TYR A 114 2.52 -5.51 36.57
C TYR A 114 3.46 -6.59 37.09
N THR A 115 3.07 -7.35 38.13
CA THR A 115 3.82 -8.52 38.62
C THR A 115 3.64 -9.79 37.77
N ALA A 116 2.64 -9.82 36.87
CA ALA A 116 2.48 -10.91 35.93
C ALA A 116 3.69 -10.99 34.99
N THR A 117 4.03 -12.18 34.52
CA THR A 117 5.20 -12.36 33.67
C THR A 117 4.77 -12.69 32.24
N ALA A 118 5.31 -11.95 31.27
CA ALA A 118 5.15 -12.20 29.84
C ALA A 118 6.49 -11.96 29.13
N TYR A 119 6.58 -12.32 27.86
CA TYR A 119 7.73 -11.92 27.06
C TYR A 119 7.73 -10.42 26.78
N ALA A 120 8.92 -9.87 26.51
CA ALA A 120 9.07 -8.55 25.94
C ALA A 120 9.16 -8.68 24.42
N LEU A 121 8.27 -7.99 23.70
CA LEU A 121 8.39 -7.77 22.26
C LEU A 121 8.91 -6.36 22.06
N CYS A 122 10.05 -6.21 21.41
CA CYS A 122 10.73 -4.93 21.24
C CYS A 122 10.83 -4.58 19.77
N VAL A 123 10.43 -3.36 19.43
CA VAL A 123 10.28 -2.89 18.07
C VAL A 123 10.89 -1.52 17.88
N TYR A 124 11.39 -1.25 16.69
CA TYR A 124 11.75 0.09 16.24
C TYR A 124 11.65 0.18 14.72
N TYR A 125 11.53 1.40 14.22
CA TYR A 125 11.58 1.68 12.79
C TYR A 125 13.04 1.65 12.30
N PRO A 126 13.38 0.89 11.26
CA PRO A 126 14.71 1.00 10.67
C PRO A 126 14.92 2.44 10.20
N GLU A 127 15.96 3.11 10.71
CA GLU A 127 16.33 4.43 10.22
C GLU A 127 16.60 4.33 8.71
N ALA A 128 16.00 5.23 7.93
CA ALA A 128 16.31 5.34 6.52
C ALA A 128 17.82 5.54 6.37
N PRO A 129 18.52 4.84 5.46
CA PRO A 129 19.95 5.00 5.32
C PRO A 129 20.29 6.48 5.08
N PRO A 130 21.30 7.02 5.77
CA PRO A 130 21.71 8.40 5.57
C PRO A 130 22.07 8.58 4.09
N THR A 131 21.45 9.56 3.45
CA THR A 131 21.68 9.91 2.03
C THR A 131 23.01 10.65 1.91
N THR A 132 24.12 9.98 2.21
CA THR A 132 25.47 10.49 1.95
C THR A 132 25.91 10.02 0.58
N VAL A 133 25.79 10.91 -0.41
CA VAL A 133 26.43 10.77 -1.71
C VAL A 133 27.94 10.93 -1.48
N GLU A 134 28.66 9.82 -1.32
CA GLU A 134 30.13 9.86 -1.36
C GLU A 134 30.62 9.91 -2.82
N PRO A 135 31.62 10.77 -3.13
CA PRO A 135 32.26 10.77 -4.44
C PRO A 135 33.05 9.48 -4.64
N VAL A 136 32.79 8.79 -5.75
CA VAL A 136 33.54 7.59 -6.16
C VAL A 136 34.98 7.98 -6.52
N GLU A 137 35.94 7.57 -5.69
CA GLU A 137 37.37 7.61 -6.05
C GLU A 137 37.72 6.49 -7.05
N PRO A 138 38.77 6.68 -7.89
CA PRO A 138 39.19 5.69 -8.86
C PRO A 138 39.88 4.51 -8.16
N VAL A 139 39.32 3.32 -8.32
CA VAL A 139 39.86 2.07 -7.75
C VAL A 139 41.11 1.62 -8.54
N GLU A 140 42.23 1.46 -7.84
CA GLU A 140 43.46 0.84 -8.37
C GLU A 140 43.29 -0.68 -8.62
N PRO A 141 44.11 -1.29 -9.50
CA PRO A 141 43.97 -2.70 -9.85
C PRO A 141 44.40 -3.60 -8.69
N VAL A 142 43.46 -4.38 -8.15
CA VAL A 142 43.74 -5.38 -7.12
C VAL A 142 44.18 -6.70 -7.77
N GLU A 143 45.24 -7.29 -7.23
CA GLU A 143 45.78 -8.61 -7.61
C GLU A 143 44.77 -9.76 -7.41
N PRO A 144 44.92 -10.91 -8.11
CA PRO A 144 43.93 -11.97 -8.08
C PRO A 144 43.99 -12.74 -6.75
N VAL A 145 42.90 -12.64 -5.98
CA VAL A 145 42.67 -13.45 -4.78
C VAL A 145 42.13 -14.82 -5.20
N GLU A 146 42.69 -15.90 -4.64
CA GLU A 146 42.24 -17.28 -4.84
C GLU A 146 40.74 -17.44 -4.54
N GLN A 147 40.01 -17.93 -5.54
CA GLN A 147 38.58 -18.22 -5.45
C GLN A 147 38.32 -19.35 -4.45
N THR A 148 37.66 -19.01 -3.35
CA THR A 148 36.95 -19.99 -2.53
C THR A 148 35.57 -20.19 -3.16
N THR A 149 35.28 -21.41 -3.62
CA THR A 149 33.99 -21.81 -4.18
C THR A 149 32.93 -21.75 -3.08
N ILE A 150 32.09 -20.71 -3.10
CA ILE A 150 30.88 -20.64 -2.29
C ILE A 150 29.76 -21.22 -3.17
N GLU A 151 29.18 -22.35 -2.75
CA GLU A 151 27.98 -22.89 -3.39
C GLU A 151 26.85 -21.86 -3.27
N ALA A 152 26.29 -21.44 -4.41
CA ALA A 152 25.16 -20.54 -4.47
C ALA A 152 23.94 -21.26 -3.88
N SER A 153 23.59 -20.94 -2.63
CA SER A 153 22.28 -21.29 -2.09
C SER A 153 21.22 -20.54 -2.90
N THR A 154 20.36 -21.28 -3.58
CA THR A 154 19.20 -20.73 -4.28
C THR A 154 18.40 -19.87 -3.31
N PRO A 155 18.12 -18.57 -3.61
CA PRO A 155 17.29 -17.76 -2.73
C PRO A 155 15.92 -18.44 -2.58
N GLU A 156 15.56 -18.74 -1.33
CA GLU A 156 14.28 -19.35 -0.99
C GLU A 156 13.16 -18.38 -1.41
N ALA A 157 12.35 -18.79 -2.37
CA ALA A 157 11.15 -18.06 -2.73
C ALA A 157 10.19 -18.08 -1.53
N ILE A 158 9.65 -16.92 -1.16
CA ILE A 158 8.46 -16.91 -0.31
C ILE A 158 7.32 -17.37 -1.21
N GLU A 159 6.95 -18.66 -1.11
CA GLU A 159 5.76 -19.18 -1.80
C GLU A 159 4.54 -18.44 -1.28
N MET A 160 3.98 -17.59 -2.13
CA MET A 160 2.74 -16.90 -1.82
C MET A 160 1.59 -17.88 -1.99
N THR A 161 0.73 -17.97 -0.99
CA THR A 161 -0.47 -18.82 -1.06
C THR A 161 -1.36 -18.38 -2.21
N VAL A 162 -2.16 -19.31 -2.75
CA VAL A 162 -3.12 -19.07 -3.85
C VAL A 162 -4.03 -17.85 -3.61
N ASP A 163 -4.23 -17.48 -2.34
CA ASP A 163 -5.11 -16.39 -1.94
C ASP A 163 -4.41 -15.03 -1.75
N TYR A 164 -3.11 -14.90 -2.04
CA TYR A 164 -2.34 -13.66 -1.76
C TYR A 164 -2.90 -12.42 -2.48
N CYS A 165 -3.27 -12.55 -3.75
CA CYS A 165 -3.95 -11.50 -4.52
C CYS A 165 -5.47 -11.66 -4.52
N MET A 166 -6.06 -12.39 -3.55
CA MET A 166 -7.51 -12.52 -3.49
C MET A 166 -8.12 -11.14 -3.20
N CYS A 167 -9.08 -10.74 -4.03
CA CYS A 167 -9.70 -9.43 -3.94
C CYS A 167 -10.52 -9.28 -2.65
N ASP A 168 -10.07 -8.38 -1.79
CA ASP A 168 -10.83 -7.88 -0.64
C ASP A 168 -10.98 -6.36 -0.77
N ALA A 169 -12.18 -5.94 -1.18
CA ALA A 169 -12.49 -4.53 -1.38
C ALA A 169 -12.39 -3.69 -0.09
N SER A 170 -12.43 -4.34 1.08
CA SER A 170 -12.34 -3.66 2.37
C SER A 170 -10.92 -3.28 2.77
N SER A 171 -9.90 -3.89 2.15
CA SER A 171 -8.47 -3.66 2.42
C SER A 171 -7.71 -3.00 1.26
N ILE A 172 -8.42 -2.47 0.27
CA ILE A 172 -7.80 -1.69 -0.81
C ILE A 172 -7.20 -0.40 -0.24
N TYR A 173 -5.87 -0.25 -0.39
CA TYR A 173 -5.09 0.86 0.13
C TYR A 173 -4.28 1.54 -0.98
N LEU A 174 -4.96 2.40 -1.73
CA LEU A 174 -4.41 3.06 -2.92
C LEU A 174 -4.53 4.59 -2.84
N GLY A 175 -3.69 5.30 -3.60
CA GLY A 175 -3.92 6.70 -3.95
C GLY A 175 -4.57 6.76 -5.32
N ILE A 176 -5.89 6.98 -5.38
CA ILE A 176 -6.65 6.86 -6.63
C ILE A 176 -7.03 8.26 -7.14
N VAL A 177 -6.68 8.54 -8.40
CA VAL A 177 -7.18 9.72 -9.11
C VAL A 177 -8.07 9.27 -10.26
N PHE A 178 -9.35 9.63 -10.19
CA PHE A 178 -10.25 9.50 -11.32
C PHE A 178 -10.08 10.71 -12.25
N ILE A 179 -9.73 10.46 -13.50
CA ILE A 179 -9.75 11.45 -14.57
C ILE A 179 -11.00 11.20 -15.40
N VAL A 180 -11.86 12.21 -15.51
CA VAL A 180 -13.13 12.12 -16.22
C VAL A 180 -13.10 13.06 -17.42
N ASP A 181 -13.17 12.49 -18.63
CA ASP A 181 -13.51 13.27 -19.81
C ASP A 181 -14.90 13.88 -19.59
N ALA A 182 -14.97 15.20 -19.64
CA ALA A 182 -16.19 15.99 -19.50
C ALA A 182 -16.46 16.84 -20.75
N SER A 183 -15.84 16.46 -21.88
CA SER A 183 -15.97 17.11 -23.19
C SER A 183 -17.33 16.86 -23.85
N ALA A 184 -17.55 17.49 -25.01
CA ALA A 184 -18.79 17.33 -25.76
C ALA A 184 -19.06 15.88 -26.21
N ASP A 185 -18.02 15.10 -26.48
CA ASP A 185 -18.15 13.70 -26.91
C ASP A 185 -18.68 12.79 -25.81
N MET A 186 -18.53 13.20 -24.55
CA MET A 186 -19.10 12.53 -23.40
C MET A 186 -20.58 12.87 -23.23
N THR A 187 -21.01 14.09 -23.54
CA THR A 187 -22.34 14.62 -23.19
C THR A 187 -22.57 14.73 -21.67
N SER A 188 -23.53 15.58 -21.27
CA SER A 188 -23.89 15.72 -19.86
C SER A 188 -24.45 14.44 -19.23
N LYS A 189 -25.06 13.54 -20.03
CA LYS A 189 -25.64 12.30 -19.52
C LYS A 189 -24.55 11.31 -19.12
N THR A 190 -23.59 11.06 -19.99
CA THR A 190 -22.52 10.08 -19.73
C THR A 190 -21.60 10.54 -18.59
N VAL A 191 -21.33 11.85 -18.44
CA VAL A 191 -20.63 12.37 -17.26
C VAL A 191 -21.41 12.07 -15.97
N GLY A 192 -22.73 12.15 -16.01
CA GLY A 192 -23.61 11.73 -14.91
C GLY A 192 -23.53 10.22 -14.63
N ASP A 193 -23.53 9.40 -15.69
CA ASP A 193 -23.41 7.95 -15.59
C ASP A 193 -22.03 7.52 -15.01
N ILE A 194 -20.94 8.20 -15.38
CA ILE A 194 -19.61 8.01 -14.76
C ILE A 194 -19.62 8.44 -13.30
N THR A 195 -20.23 9.59 -12.98
CA THR A 195 -20.35 10.03 -11.59
C THR A 195 -21.03 8.96 -10.74
N ALA A 196 -22.13 8.38 -11.23
CA ALA A 196 -22.82 7.27 -10.56
C ALA A 196 -21.96 5.99 -10.47
N THR A 197 -21.14 5.72 -11.47
CA THR A 197 -20.19 4.59 -11.48
C THR A 197 -19.13 4.76 -10.40
N ILE A 198 -18.48 5.93 -10.31
CA ILE A 198 -17.51 6.26 -9.26
C ILE A 198 -18.18 6.13 -7.88
N GLN A 199 -19.38 6.68 -7.71
CA GLN A 199 -20.13 6.57 -6.46
C GLN A 199 -20.42 5.11 -6.07
N SER A 200 -20.75 4.27 -7.05
CA SER A 200 -21.03 2.84 -6.84
C SER A 200 -19.76 2.06 -6.43
N ILE A 201 -18.63 2.35 -7.08
CA ILE A 201 -17.32 1.78 -6.74
C ILE A 201 -16.94 2.17 -5.30
N LEU A 202 -16.99 3.46 -4.98
CA LEU A 202 -16.63 3.98 -3.65
C LEU A 202 -17.56 3.43 -2.56
N SER A 203 -18.82 3.14 -2.89
CA SER A 203 -19.74 2.47 -1.95
C SER A 203 -19.30 1.04 -1.61
N GLY A 204 -18.61 0.37 -2.54
CA GLY A 204 -18.14 -1.01 -2.43
C GLY A 204 -16.75 -1.19 -1.80
N MET A 205 -15.99 -0.12 -1.59
CA MET A 205 -14.63 -0.18 -1.03
C MET A 205 -14.45 0.73 0.20
N THR A 206 -13.32 0.57 0.89
CA THR A 206 -12.91 1.43 2.00
C THR A 206 -12.10 2.62 1.46
N PHE A 207 -12.55 3.84 1.73
CA PHE A 207 -11.83 5.06 1.37
C PHE A 207 -11.96 6.11 2.48
N GLY A 208 -11.01 7.04 2.51
CA GLY A 208 -10.93 8.09 3.51
C GLY A 208 -9.48 8.56 3.70
N THR A 209 -9.23 9.22 4.83
CA THR A 209 -7.89 9.73 5.20
C THR A 209 -7.21 8.87 6.26
N GLY A 210 -7.85 7.81 6.74
CA GLY A 210 -7.33 6.89 7.73
C GLY A 210 -6.24 5.97 7.18
N HIS A 211 -5.60 5.24 8.09
CA HIS A 211 -4.66 4.19 7.75
C HIS A 211 -5.38 3.03 7.04
N PHE A 212 -4.76 2.50 5.99
CA PHE A 212 -5.32 1.42 5.16
C PHE A 212 -6.62 1.78 4.41
N GLU A 213 -6.96 3.06 4.34
CA GLU A 213 -8.05 3.57 3.51
C GLU A 213 -7.50 4.13 2.20
N SER A 214 -8.19 3.85 1.09
CA SER A 214 -7.85 4.48 -0.18
C SER A 214 -8.16 5.98 -0.14
N ASN A 215 -7.24 6.81 -0.60
CA ASN A 215 -7.47 8.25 -0.71
C ASN A 215 -7.89 8.55 -2.14
N ILE A 216 -8.87 9.43 -2.32
CA ILE A 216 -9.52 9.65 -3.62
C ILE A 216 -9.40 11.11 -4.04
N ALA A 217 -9.02 11.33 -5.29
CA ALA A 217 -9.14 12.61 -5.96
C ALA A 217 -9.88 12.43 -7.31
N ILE A 218 -10.49 13.51 -7.79
CA ILE A 218 -11.23 13.52 -9.05
C ILE A 218 -10.81 14.75 -9.83
N VAL A 219 -10.41 14.53 -11.07
CA VAL A 219 -10.05 15.54 -12.06
C VAL A 219 -11.02 15.40 -13.23
N ALA A 220 -11.56 16.51 -13.73
CA ALA A 220 -12.34 16.55 -14.95
C ALA A 220 -11.57 17.33 -16.02
N PHE A 221 -11.67 16.92 -17.28
CA PHE A 221 -11.02 17.65 -18.37
C PHE A 221 -11.90 17.77 -19.61
N ALA A 222 -11.64 18.83 -20.36
CA ALA A 222 -12.08 19.01 -21.75
C ALA A 222 -11.05 19.92 -22.44
N ASP A 223 -11.43 21.16 -22.80
CA ASP A 223 -10.48 22.19 -23.28
C ASP A 223 -9.56 22.70 -22.15
N THR A 224 -9.93 22.42 -20.89
CA THR A 224 -9.16 22.74 -19.69
C THR A 224 -9.30 21.62 -18.67
N VAL A 225 -8.38 21.57 -17.69
CA VAL A 225 -8.38 20.60 -16.60
C VAL A 225 -8.83 21.26 -15.30
N GLN A 226 -9.68 20.57 -14.53
CA GLN A 226 -10.19 21.04 -13.23
C GLN A 226 -10.12 19.93 -12.19
N THR A 227 -9.53 20.22 -11.02
CA THR A 227 -9.65 19.34 -9.85
C THR A 227 -11.03 19.55 -9.22
N ILE A 228 -11.85 18.52 -9.23
CA ILE A 228 -13.21 18.51 -8.67
C ILE A 228 -13.18 18.09 -7.20
N VAL A 229 -12.37 17.08 -6.90
CA VAL A 229 -12.15 16.55 -5.55
C VAL A 229 -10.65 16.42 -5.35
N ASN A 230 -10.12 16.97 -4.26
CA ASN A 230 -8.72 16.79 -3.90
C ASN A 230 -8.58 15.66 -2.87
N PHE A 231 -7.38 15.08 -2.76
CA PHE A 231 -7.10 14.11 -1.71
C PHE A 231 -7.44 14.67 -0.32
N GLY A 232 -8.04 13.82 0.51
CA GLY A 232 -8.55 14.18 1.82
C GLY A 232 -9.89 14.94 1.84
N SER A 233 -10.51 15.21 0.69
CA SER A 233 -11.83 15.86 0.66
C SER A 233 -12.99 14.86 0.88
N LEU A 234 -12.75 13.57 0.63
CA LEU A 234 -13.72 12.50 0.85
C LEU A 234 -13.23 11.68 2.05
N GLU A 235 -13.88 11.82 3.20
CA GLU A 235 -13.47 11.18 4.46
C GLU A 235 -14.32 9.95 4.80
N SER A 236 -15.53 9.85 4.23
CA SER A 236 -16.48 8.81 4.59
C SER A 236 -17.51 8.53 3.49
N LYS A 237 -18.23 7.40 3.61
CA LYS A 237 -19.28 7.01 2.64
C LYS A 237 -20.42 8.03 2.49
N SER A 238 -20.66 8.91 3.48
CA SER A 238 -21.64 9.99 3.30
C SER A 238 -21.19 11.03 2.28
N ASP A 239 -19.88 11.19 2.07
CA ASP A 239 -19.32 12.19 1.16
C ASP A 239 -19.48 11.79 -0.31
N ILE A 240 -19.72 10.50 -0.60
CA ILE A 240 -19.99 9.98 -1.94
C ILE A 240 -21.09 10.79 -2.64
N TRP A 241 -22.15 11.12 -1.91
CA TRP A 241 -23.32 11.81 -2.46
C TRP A 241 -23.07 13.31 -2.75
N ASN A 242 -21.94 13.85 -2.27
CA ASN A 242 -21.51 15.21 -2.57
C ASN A 242 -20.68 15.29 -3.86
N ILE A 243 -20.28 14.15 -4.43
CA ILE A 243 -19.55 14.11 -5.69
C ILE A 243 -20.47 14.59 -6.81
N SER A 244 -20.09 15.70 -7.45
CA SER A 244 -20.77 16.26 -8.61
C SER A 244 -19.73 16.70 -9.63
N ILE A 245 -19.59 15.93 -10.71
CA ILE A 245 -18.64 16.24 -11.78
C ILE A 245 -19.36 17.10 -12.82
N PRO A 246 -18.88 18.33 -13.11
CA PRO A 246 -19.52 19.20 -14.08
C PRO A 246 -19.27 18.68 -15.51
N TYR A 247 -20.28 18.78 -16.36
CA TYR A 247 -20.09 18.71 -17.81
C TYR A 247 -19.43 20.01 -18.28
N LEU A 248 -18.25 19.91 -18.88
CA LEU A 248 -17.46 21.06 -19.34
C LEU A 248 -17.77 21.42 -20.79
N GLY A 249 -18.19 20.44 -21.61
CA GLY A 249 -18.34 20.62 -23.05
C GLY A 249 -16.99 20.86 -23.74
N GLY A 250 -16.98 21.40 -24.96
CA GLY A 250 -15.72 21.62 -25.69
C GLY A 250 -15.10 20.33 -26.24
N THR A 251 -13.79 20.35 -26.49
CA THR A 251 -13.02 19.22 -27.05
C THR A 251 -12.26 18.46 -25.96
N ALA A 252 -11.93 17.18 -26.17
CA ALA A 252 -11.13 16.39 -25.22
C ALA A 252 -9.61 16.66 -25.31
N SER A 253 -9.21 17.89 -25.65
CA SER A 253 -7.83 18.25 -26.02
C SER A 253 -6.83 18.35 -24.86
N SER A 254 -7.29 18.37 -23.60
CA SER A 254 -6.42 18.46 -22.42
C SER A 254 -6.13 17.13 -21.73
N MET A 255 -6.24 15.99 -22.43
CA MET A 255 -6.06 14.67 -21.83
C MET A 255 -4.65 14.49 -21.24
N ALA A 256 -3.60 14.87 -21.99
CA ALA A 256 -2.21 14.77 -21.52
C ALA A 256 -1.97 15.62 -20.26
N ASP A 257 -2.54 16.83 -20.22
CA ASP A 257 -2.44 17.73 -19.06
C ASP A 257 -3.21 17.19 -17.85
N ALA A 258 -4.35 16.54 -18.07
CA ALA A 258 -5.12 15.88 -17.02
C ALA A 258 -4.33 14.72 -16.38
N ILE A 259 -3.66 13.91 -17.21
CA ILE A 259 -2.76 12.85 -16.74
C ILE A 259 -1.63 13.43 -15.91
N LYS A 260 -0.93 14.47 -16.42
CA LYS A 260 0.16 15.13 -15.68
C LYS A 260 -0.31 15.70 -14.35
N GLN A 261 -1.50 16.32 -14.31
CA GLN A 261 -2.07 16.85 -13.07
C GLN A 261 -2.43 15.74 -12.08
N ALA A 262 -3.00 14.63 -12.55
CA ALA A 262 -3.29 13.47 -11.71
C ALA A 262 -2.01 12.85 -11.12
N SER A 263 -0.96 12.68 -11.94
CA SER A 263 0.36 12.22 -11.47
C SER A 263 0.92 13.16 -10.41
N ALA A 264 0.86 14.48 -10.64
CA ALA A 264 1.34 15.47 -9.67
C ALA A 264 0.56 15.42 -8.34
N LEU A 265 -0.77 15.20 -8.39
CA LEU A 265 -1.57 15.01 -7.18
C LEU A 265 -1.12 13.77 -6.39
N ILE A 266 -0.86 12.65 -7.08
CA ILE A 266 -0.37 11.42 -6.43
C ILE A 266 1.00 11.66 -5.81
N SER A 267 1.95 12.20 -6.56
CA SER A 267 3.32 12.43 -6.06
C SER A 267 3.35 13.40 -4.89
N ALA A 268 2.53 14.46 -4.91
CA ALA A 268 2.45 15.43 -3.82
C ALA A 268 1.79 14.88 -2.55
N ASN A 269 1.00 13.80 -2.67
CA ASN A 269 0.27 13.17 -1.57
C ASN A 269 0.68 11.71 -1.37
N SER A 270 1.92 11.36 -1.75
CA SER A 270 2.43 10.00 -1.65
C SER A 270 2.37 9.53 -0.18
N ARG A 271 1.77 8.35 0.05
CA ARG A 271 1.73 7.72 1.36
C ARG A 271 2.58 6.45 1.33
N SER A 272 3.24 6.16 2.45
CA SER A 272 3.99 4.91 2.60
C SER A 272 3.10 3.72 2.33
N PHE A 273 3.64 2.73 1.61
CA PHE A 273 2.97 1.46 1.27
C PHE A 273 1.67 1.63 0.46
N THR A 274 1.51 2.73 -0.28
CA THR A 274 0.44 2.90 -1.27
C THR A 274 1.01 2.96 -2.67
N LYS A 275 0.29 2.37 -3.63
CA LYS A 275 0.49 2.66 -5.05
C LYS A 275 -0.44 3.77 -5.52
N GLY A 276 0.08 4.58 -6.43
CA GLY A 276 -0.73 5.51 -7.20
C GLY A 276 -1.49 4.78 -8.29
N VAL A 277 -2.78 5.08 -8.43
CA VAL A 277 -3.62 4.58 -9.52
C VAL A 277 -4.32 5.74 -10.21
N ILE A 278 -4.16 5.83 -11.52
CA ILE A 278 -4.93 6.75 -12.36
C ILE A 278 -6.00 5.95 -13.08
N VAL A 279 -7.24 6.44 -13.05
CA VAL A 279 -8.37 5.85 -13.75
C VAL A 279 -8.95 6.86 -14.71
N LEU A 280 -8.74 6.67 -16.01
CA LEU A 280 -9.24 7.54 -17.06
C LEU A 280 -10.56 7.01 -17.62
N PHE A 281 -11.65 7.76 -17.47
CA PHE A 281 -12.88 7.54 -18.20
C PHE A 281 -12.92 8.42 -19.44
N SER A 282 -13.04 7.84 -20.63
CA SER A 282 -13.13 8.60 -21.88
C SER A 282 -14.01 7.92 -22.92
N ASN A 283 -14.65 8.72 -23.78
CA ASN A 283 -15.33 8.31 -25.00
C ASN A 283 -14.59 8.79 -26.27
N SER A 284 -13.41 9.39 -26.08
CA SER A 284 -12.60 9.92 -27.17
C SER A 284 -11.10 9.73 -26.91
N PHE A 285 -10.29 9.85 -27.95
CA PHE A 285 -8.84 9.91 -27.85
C PHE A 285 -8.29 10.82 -28.95
N ASP A 286 -7.59 11.88 -28.56
CA ASP A 286 -7.03 12.83 -29.51
C ASP A 286 -5.80 12.24 -30.20
N GLN A 287 -6.01 11.72 -31.42
CA GLN A 287 -4.94 11.15 -32.23
C GLN A 287 -3.86 12.17 -32.60
N LEU A 288 -4.17 13.47 -32.59
CA LEU A 288 -3.18 14.53 -32.88
C LEU A 288 -2.25 14.76 -31.69
N ASP A 289 -2.71 14.46 -30.47
CA ASP A 289 -1.94 14.60 -29.23
C ASP A 289 -1.47 13.24 -28.66
N ALA A 290 -1.66 12.15 -29.41
CA ALA A 290 -1.39 10.78 -28.98
C ALA A 290 -0.01 10.62 -28.33
N THR A 291 1.03 11.20 -28.92
CA THR A 291 2.40 11.15 -28.38
C THR A 291 2.51 11.77 -26.99
N ASN A 292 1.92 12.96 -26.77
CA ASN A 292 1.98 13.61 -25.46
C ASN A 292 1.15 12.87 -24.40
N ILE A 293 0.02 12.27 -24.82
CA ILE A 293 -0.82 11.45 -23.95
C ILE A 293 -0.08 10.18 -23.54
N GLU A 294 0.52 9.48 -24.50
CA GLU A 294 1.33 8.28 -24.27
C GLU A 294 2.55 8.57 -23.38
N GLU A 295 3.29 9.65 -23.65
CA GLU A 295 4.42 10.07 -22.82
C GLU A 295 4.00 10.37 -21.38
N ALA A 296 2.85 11.04 -21.19
CA ALA A 296 2.34 11.36 -19.85
C ALA A 296 1.93 10.09 -19.07
N ALA A 297 1.23 9.16 -19.73
CA ALA A 297 0.83 7.90 -19.13
C ALA A 297 2.03 7.00 -18.82
N GLU A 298 3.00 6.95 -19.73
CA GLU A 298 4.21 6.15 -19.57
C GLU A 298 5.10 6.67 -18.44
N ALA A 299 5.27 7.99 -18.33
CA ALA A 299 5.98 8.59 -17.19
C ALA A 299 5.36 8.17 -15.85
N PHE A 300 4.04 8.18 -15.74
CA PHE A 300 3.34 7.74 -14.53
C PHE A 300 3.55 6.24 -14.23
N LYS A 301 3.51 5.39 -15.25
CA LYS A 301 3.75 3.94 -15.11
C LYS A 301 5.19 3.62 -14.69
N GLN A 302 6.16 4.37 -15.21
CA GLN A 302 7.58 4.22 -14.84
C GLN A 302 7.85 4.56 -13.37
N ASP A 303 7.07 5.46 -12.78
CA ASP A 303 7.08 5.76 -11.35
C ASP A 303 6.27 4.73 -10.51
N ALA A 304 6.16 3.50 -11.01
CA ALA A 304 5.42 2.38 -10.41
C ALA A 304 3.91 2.59 -10.22
N GLY A 305 3.33 3.57 -10.93
CA GLY A 305 1.88 3.80 -11.00
C GLY A 305 1.15 2.75 -11.84
N ILE A 306 -0.14 2.54 -11.55
CA ILE A 306 -1.04 1.72 -12.36
C ILE A 306 -2.02 2.61 -13.11
N PHE A 307 -2.01 2.55 -14.44
CA PHE A 307 -2.89 3.32 -15.29
C PHE A 307 -4.04 2.44 -15.79
N ILE A 308 -5.27 2.78 -15.40
CA ILE A 308 -6.50 2.12 -15.83
C ILE A 308 -7.18 3.02 -16.85
N SER A 309 -7.42 2.52 -18.05
CA SER A 309 -8.22 3.23 -19.05
C SER A 309 -9.57 2.55 -19.24
N ILE A 310 -10.62 3.35 -19.16
CA ILE A 310 -11.99 2.92 -19.23
C ILE A 310 -12.61 3.53 -20.49
N ASP A 311 -12.85 2.66 -21.46
CA ASP A 311 -13.50 3.01 -22.71
C ASP A 311 -15.01 3.00 -22.52
N HIS A 312 -15.59 4.19 -22.68
CA HIS A 312 -17.03 4.40 -22.58
C HIS A 312 -17.75 4.50 -23.94
N ALA A 313 -17.05 4.23 -25.05
CA ALA A 313 -17.64 4.16 -26.37
C ALA A 313 -18.54 2.95 -26.56
N THR A 314 -19.62 3.16 -27.30
CA THR A 314 -20.47 2.07 -27.79
C THR A 314 -19.91 1.54 -29.10
N GLY A 315 -19.22 0.40 -29.11
CA GLY A 315 -18.77 -0.23 -30.37
C GLY A 315 -17.40 -0.92 -30.31
N GLU A 316 -16.62 -0.79 -31.38
CA GLU A 316 -15.31 -1.45 -31.58
C GLU A 316 -14.18 -0.93 -30.66
N GLY A 317 -14.51 -0.01 -29.76
CA GLY A 317 -13.60 0.63 -28.83
C GLY A 317 -12.82 1.80 -29.43
N ILE A 318 -12.14 2.55 -28.57
CA ILE A 318 -11.39 3.76 -28.93
C ILE A 318 -9.92 3.38 -29.13
N GLY A 319 -9.46 3.46 -30.38
CA GLY A 319 -8.06 3.26 -30.71
C GLY A 319 -7.16 4.23 -29.92
N GLY A 320 -6.13 3.70 -29.27
CA GLY A 320 -5.16 4.47 -28.46
C GLY A 320 -5.37 4.39 -26.95
N LEU A 321 -6.61 4.24 -26.47
CA LEU A 321 -6.86 4.13 -25.01
C LEU A 321 -6.28 2.86 -24.40
N GLU A 322 -6.25 1.76 -25.14
CA GLU A 322 -5.61 0.52 -24.69
C GLU A 322 -4.09 0.68 -24.52
N ASN A 323 -3.45 1.45 -25.41
CA ASN A 323 -1.98 1.63 -25.42
C ASN A 323 -1.46 2.38 -24.19
N ILE A 324 -2.27 3.26 -23.61
CA ILE A 324 -1.88 4.06 -22.45
C ILE A 324 -2.11 3.34 -21.12
N ALA A 325 -2.92 2.26 -21.12
CA ALA A 325 -3.17 1.46 -19.93
C ALA A 325 -1.90 0.73 -19.47
N SER A 326 -1.88 0.35 -18.20
CA SER A 326 -1.02 -0.73 -17.73
C SER A 326 -1.51 -2.07 -18.34
N PRO A 327 -0.62 -3.07 -18.52
CA PRO A 327 -1.00 -4.37 -19.09
C PRO A 327 -2.22 -5.01 -18.40
N GLY A 328 -3.30 -5.27 -19.15
CA GLY A 328 -4.56 -5.83 -18.65
C GLY A 328 -5.49 -4.85 -17.93
N PHE A 329 -5.15 -3.56 -17.87
CA PHE A 329 -5.94 -2.51 -17.21
C PHE A 329 -6.77 -1.64 -18.17
N TYR A 330 -6.89 -2.05 -19.43
CA TYR A 330 -7.90 -1.52 -20.36
C TYR A 330 -9.24 -2.21 -20.12
N ILE A 331 -10.27 -1.43 -19.81
CA ILE A 331 -11.62 -1.94 -19.53
C ILE A 331 -12.59 -1.27 -20.50
N SER A 332 -13.32 -2.06 -21.27
CA SER A 332 -14.40 -1.57 -22.13
C SER A 332 -15.71 -2.26 -21.78
N GLN A 333 -16.82 -1.54 -21.90
CA GLN A 333 -18.14 -2.02 -21.49
C GLN A 333 -18.57 -3.31 -22.23
N GLY A 334 -18.04 -3.55 -23.43
CA GLY A 334 -18.33 -4.74 -24.24
C GLY A 334 -17.41 -5.95 -24.00
N GLN A 335 -16.35 -5.82 -23.18
CA GLN A 335 -15.34 -6.88 -22.98
C GLN A 335 -15.21 -7.35 -21.52
N SER A 336 -15.94 -6.75 -20.58
CA SER A 336 -15.92 -7.18 -19.17
C SER A 336 -16.45 -8.60 -18.99
N VAL A 337 -15.69 -9.43 -18.27
CA VAL A 337 -15.99 -10.86 -18.01
C VAL A 337 -17.23 -11.04 -17.13
N ASP A 338 -17.40 -10.15 -16.14
CA ASP A 338 -18.50 -10.20 -15.16
C ASP A 338 -19.48 -9.03 -15.38
N SER A 339 -19.33 -7.97 -14.59
CA SER A 339 -19.98 -6.68 -14.79
C SER A 339 -18.93 -5.59 -14.87
N PHE A 340 -19.21 -4.52 -15.61
CA PHE A 340 -18.31 -3.38 -15.77
C PHE A 340 -17.81 -2.81 -14.44
N ASN A 341 -18.71 -2.61 -13.47
CA ASN A 341 -18.35 -2.10 -12.14
C ASN A 341 -17.50 -3.10 -11.35
N SER A 342 -17.80 -4.40 -11.46
CA SER A 342 -17.00 -5.46 -10.82
C SER A 342 -15.60 -5.51 -11.40
N ASP A 343 -15.45 -5.34 -12.71
CA ASP A 343 -14.16 -5.38 -13.38
C ASP A 343 -13.24 -4.24 -12.94
N ILE A 344 -13.81 -3.03 -12.79
CA ILE A 344 -13.09 -1.87 -12.22
C ILE A 344 -12.70 -2.14 -10.76
N LEU A 345 -13.58 -2.73 -9.95
CA LEU A 345 -13.25 -3.09 -8.57
C LEU A 345 -12.13 -4.14 -8.50
N TYR A 346 -12.18 -5.16 -9.36
CA TYR A 346 -11.10 -6.14 -9.47
C TYR A 346 -9.80 -5.49 -9.93
N ALA A 347 -9.86 -4.47 -10.79
CA ALA A 347 -8.67 -3.73 -11.19
C ALA A 347 -8.02 -3.02 -9.99
N PHE A 348 -8.80 -2.46 -9.06
CA PHE A 348 -8.24 -1.92 -7.83
C PHE A 348 -7.64 -3.00 -6.92
N CYS A 349 -8.30 -4.15 -6.79
CA CYS A 349 -7.72 -5.28 -6.05
C CYS A 349 -6.39 -5.73 -6.65
N ASP A 350 -6.34 -5.87 -7.97
CA ASP A 350 -5.15 -6.27 -8.72
C ASP A 350 -4.03 -5.22 -8.58
N ALA A 351 -4.36 -3.93 -8.65
CA ALA A 351 -3.42 -2.82 -8.42
C ALA A 351 -2.92 -2.76 -6.96
N ASN A 352 -3.75 -3.21 -6.01
CA ASN A 352 -3.41 -3.32 -4.59
C ASN A 352 -2.57 -4.60 -4.29
N CYS A 353 -2.43 -5.52 -5.24
CA CYS A 353 -1.57 -6.68 -5.09
C CYS A 353 -0.15 -6.40 -5.58
N PHE A 354 0.76 -6.14 -4.65
CA PHE A 354 2.18 -5.93 -4.94
C PHE A 354 3.06 -6.61 -3.89
N CYS A 355 4.34 -6.80 -4.22
CA CYS A 355 5.29 -7.39 -3.29
C CYS A 355 5.58 -6.45 -2.12
N PRO A 356 5.83 -7.00 -0.92
CA PRO A 356 6.35 -6.23 0.20
C PRO A 356 7.66 -5.51 -0.17
N ASP A 357 7.94 -4.40 0.51
CA ASP A 357 9.14 -3.60 0.31
C ASP A 357 10.43 -4.46 0.31
N GLY A 358 11.29 -4.21 -0.69
CA GLY A 358 12.56 -4.91 -0.86
C GLY A 358 12.45 -6.29 -1.52
N LEU A 359 11.25 -6.70 -1.93
CA LEU A 359 11.02 -7.88 -2.76
C LEU A 359 10.58 -7.49 -4.17
N HIS A 360 11.07 -8.23 -5.14
CA HIS A 360 10.72 -8.09 -6.54
C HIS A 360 9.69 -9.15 -6.94
N PRO A 361 8.67 -8.77 -7.72
CA PRO A 361 7.62 -9.71 -8.10
C PRO A 361 8.05 -10.63 -9.25
N TYR A 362 7.62 -11.88 -9.18
CA TYR A 362 7.52 -12.76 -10.34
C TYR A 362 6.09 -12.66 -10.85
N ASN A 363 5.88 -11.85 -11.88
CA ASN A 363 4.55 -11.57 -12.40
C ASN A 363 4.04 -12.68 -13.32
N VAL A 364 2.77 -13.03 -13.14
CA VAL A 364 2.01 -13.86 -14.08
C VAL A 364 0.69 -13.18 -14.38
N ALA A 365 0.29 -13.21 -15.65
CA ALA A 365 -0.99 -12.66 -16.07
C ALA A 365 -2.16 -13.48 -15.47
N ASN A 366 -3.10 -12.80 -14.82
CA ASN A 366 -4.35 -13.41 -14.38
C ASN A 366 -5.32 -13.62 -15.58
N MET A 367 -6.52 -14.13 -15.31
CA MET A 367 -7.53 -14.37 -16.36
C MET A 367 -8.01 -13.10 -17.10
N ARG A 368 -7.71 -11.90 -16.56
CA ARG A 368 -8.01 -10.59 -17.15
C ARG A 368 -6.77 -9.97 -17.84
N GLY A 369 -5.67 -10.72 -17.95
CA GLY A 369 -4.43 -10.26 -18.56
C GLY A 369 -3.60 -9.29 -17.70
N ARG A 370 -3.98 -9.09 -16.42
CA ARG A 370 -3.23 -8.21 -15.50
C ARG A 370 -2.09 -8.97 -14.88
N GLU A 371 -0.91 -8.38 -14.92
CA GLU A 371 0.29 -8.94 -14.32
C GLU A 371 0.27 -8.80 -12.81
N LEU A 372 0.15 -9.92 -12.11
CA LEU A 372 0.12 -9.97 -10.66
C LEU A 372 1.32 -10.77 -10.12
N PRO A 373 1.85 -10.42 -8.94
CA PRO A 373 2.89 -11.21 -8.31
C PRO A 373 2.37 -12.62 -7.97
N MET A 374 2.94 -13.65 -8.59
CA MET A 374 2.75 -15.05 -8.19
C MET A 374 3.78 -15.47 -7.12
N GLY A 375 4.86 -14.71 -7.00
CA GLY A 375 5.86 -14.85 -5.94
C GLY A 375 6.63 -13.56 -5.76
N CYS A 376 7.23 -13.38 -4.58
CA CYS A 376 8.06 -12.22 -4.26
C CYS A 376 9.44 -12.71 -3.81
N PHE A 377 10.49 -12.19 -4.44
CA PHE A 377 11.85 -12.67 -4.23
C PHE A 377 12.83 -11.51 -4.00
N HIS A 378 13.90 -11.77 -3.24
CA HIS A 378 15.03 -10.85 -3.22
C HIS A 378 15.82 -11.01 -4.52
N ILE A 379 16.09 -9.90 -5.21
CA ILE A 379 17.12 -9.93 -6.26
C ILE A 379 18.45 -10.00 -5.54
N ALA A 380 19.24 -11.02 -5.86
CA ALA A 380 20.60 -11.09 -5.37
C ALA A 380 21.48 -10.14 -6.20
N ASP A 381 22.20 -9.23 -5.55
CA ASP A 381 23.19 -8.35 -6.17
C ASP A 381 24.44 -9.17 -6.56
N PHE A 382 24.31 -10.01 -7.58
CA PHE A 382 25.45 -10.63 -8.24
C PHE A 382 25.48 -10.17 -9.69
N ALA A 383 26.57 -9.51 -10.10
CA ALA A 383 26.84 -9.28 -11.51
C ALA A 383 26.85 -10.65 -12.20
N ALA A 384 25.93 -10.87 -13.14
CA ALA A 384 25.86 -12.11 -13.90
C ALA A 384 27.21 -12.36 -14.58
N VAL A 385 27.95 -13.37 -14.11
CA VAL A 385 29.15 -13.84 -14.79
C VAL A 385 28.69 -14.69 -15.96
N TYR A 386 28.57 -14.06 -17.13
CA TYR A 386 28.01 -14.63 -18.36
C TYR A 386 28.61 -16.00 -18.73
N THR A 387 29.86 -16.24 -18.38
CA THR A 387 30.57 -17.52 -18.62
C THR A 387 30.05 -18.70 -17.81
N ALA A 388 29.32 -18.50 -16.71
CA ALA A 388 28.71 -19.58 -15.94
C ALA A 388 27.37 -20.07 -16.53
N ALA A 389 26.68 -19.21 -17.31
CA ALA A 389 25.37 -19.52 -17.88
C ALA A 389 25.44 -20.38 -19.16
N GLU A 390 26.55 -20.33 -19.90
CA GLU A 390 26.73 -21.11 -21.13
C GLU A 390 27.10 -22.59 -20.91
N HIS A 391 27.31 -23.01 -19.66
CA HIS A 391 27.74 -24.38 -19.32
C HIS A 391 26.68 -25.26 -18.62
N ASN A 392 25.43 -24.79 -18.52
CA ASN A 392 24.26 -25.62 -18.20
C ASN A 392 23.36 -25.75 -19.44
#